data_AF-A0AAE9XI52-F1
#
_entry.id   AF-A0AAE9XI52-F1
#
_cell.length_a   1.000
_cell.length_b   1.000
_cell.length_c   1.000
_cell.angle_alpha   90.00
_cell.angle_beta   90.00
_cell.angle_gamma   90.00
#
_symmetry.space_group_name_H-M   'P 1'
#
loop_
_entity.id
_entity.type
_entity.pdbx_description
1 polymer ?
#
loop_
_entity_poly.entity_id
_entity_poly.type
_entity_poly.pdbx_seq_one_letter_code
_entity_poly.pdbx_strand_id
1 'polypeptide(L)' 'MEQVIGIIGFIIAIIGMIIFGIGKKLPYFRFFLGDRSMFKQFLYGGLLAVFGIALIYFSRLL' A
#
# COMPACT_ATOMS: atom_id res chain seq x y z
N MET A 1 -6.47 -21.72 -9.17
CA MET A 1 -5.27 -20.97 -8.72
C MET A 1 -5.46 -19.47 -8.81
N GLU A 2 -6.13 -18.94 -9.83
CA GLU A 2 -6.46 -17.51 -9.98
C GLU A 2 -7.12 -16.88 -8.74
N GLN A 3 -8.12 -17.55 -8.15
CA GLN A 3 -8.79 -17.05 -6.93
C GLN A 3 -7.82 -16.84 -5.76
N VAL A 4 -6.80 -17.69 -5.63
CA VAL A 4 -5.79 -17.58 -4.56
C VAL A 4 -4.91 -16.35 -4.78
N ILE A 5 -4.50 -16.11 -6.03
CA ILE A 5 -3.70 -14.93 -6.42
C ILE A 5 -4.50 -13.64 -6.19
N GLY A 6 -5.80 -13.64 -6.51
CA GLY A 6 -6.67 -12.49 -6.25
C GLY A 6 -6.82 -12.16 -4.76
N ILE A 7 -6.97 -13.18 -3.90
CA ILE A 7 -7.03 -13.00 -2.44
C ILE A 7 -5.70 -12.44 -1.91
N ILE A 8 -4.56 -12.98 -2.37
CA ILE A 8 -3.23 -12.48 -1.99
C ILE A 8 -3.07 -11.01 -2.42
N GLY A 9 -3.45 -10.69 -3.66
CA GLY A 9 -3.42 -9.33 -4.18
C GLY A 9 -4.27 -8.37 -3.34
N PHE A 10 -5.47 -8.80 -2.93
CA PHE A 10 -6.36 -8.02 -2.06
C PHE A 10 -5.75 -7.73 -0.68
N ILE A 11 -5.16 -8.73 -0.04
CA ILE A 11 -4.49 -8.56 1.26
C ILE A 11 -3.31 -7.58 1.13
N ILE A 12 -2.48 -7.75 0.11
CA ILE A 12 -1.35 -6.86 -0.18
C ILE A 12 -1.84 -5.43 -0.43
N ALA A 13 -2.90 -5.25 -1.23
CA ALA A 13 -3.47 -3.94 -1.52
C ALA A 13 -3.96 -3.23 -0.25
N ILE A 14 -4.67 -3.95 0.63
CA ILE A 14 -5.14 -3.42 1.91
C ILE A 14 -3.96 -3.03 2.82
N ILE A 15 -2.96 -3.90 2.95
CA ILE A 15 -1.77 -3.60 3.78
C ILE A 15 -1.05 -2.36 3.26
N GLY A 16 -0.85 -2.26 1.94
CA GLY A 16 -0.25 -1.09 1.31
C GLY A 16 -1.05 0.19 1.56
N MET A 17 -2.38 0.12 1.40
CA MET A 17 -3.27 1.25 1.69
C MET A 17 -3.26 1.67 3.16
N ILE A 18 -3.15 0.74 4.10
CA ILE A 18 -3.04 1.03 5.53
C ILE A 18 -1.71 1.73 5.82
N ILE A 19 -0.59 1.22 5.31
CA ILE A 19 0.74 1.84 5.50
C ILE A 19 0.75 3.26 4.90
N PHE A 20 0.19 3.41 3.71
CA PHE A 20 0.05 4.70 3.03
C PHE A 20 -0.88 5.66 3.80
N GLY A 21 -2.02 5.17 4.26
CA GLY A 21 -3.05 5.95 4.95
C GLY A 21 -2.68 6.36 6.38
N ILE A 22 -1.98 5.50 7.13
CA ILE A 22 -1.37 5.86 8.42
C ILE A 22 -0.28 6.92 8.19
N GLY A 23 0.45 6.81 7.08
CA GLY A 23 1.33 7.86 6.58
C GLY A 23 0.64 9.24 6.50
N LYS A 24 -0.64 9.23 6.13
CA LYS A 24 -1.46 10.41 5.79
C LYS A 24 -2.21 11.05 6.95
N LYS A 25 -2.37 10.39 8.10
CA LYS A 25 -3.14 10.98 9.22
C LYS A 25 -2.40 12.08 9.98
N LEU A 26 -1.06 12.12 9.95
CA LEU A 26 -0.26 13.15 10.64
C LEU A 26 1.01 13.61 9.85
N PRO A 27 0.99 13.72 8.51
CA PRO A 27 2.19 14.04 7.74
C PRO A 27 2.73 15.43 8.08
N TYR A 28 1.85 16.43 8.22
CA TYR A 28 2.26 17.78 8.60
C TYR A 28 2.88 17.83 10.00
N PHE A 29 2.27 17.13 10.98
CA PHE A 29 2.75 17.13 12.36
C PHE A 29 4.07 16.36 12.51
N ARG A 30 4.19 15.18 11.88
CA ARG A 30 5.41 14.36 11.92
C ARG A 30 6.54 14.97 11.08
N PHE A 31 6.21 15.63 9.96
CA PHE A 31 7.19 16.41 9.19
C PHE A 31 7.73 17.60 10.01
N PHE A 32 6.87 18.29 10.75
CA PHE A 32 7.29 19.38 11.65
C PHE A 32 8.20 18.88 12.78
N LEU A 33 8.00 17.66 13.25
CA LEU A 33 8.88 16.97 14.21
C LEU A 33 10.16 16.38 13.57
N GLY A 34 10.40 16.60 12.27
CA GLY A 34 11.61 16.17 11.56
C GLY A 34 11.63 14.68 11.18
N ASP A 35 10.51 13.97 11.30
CA ASP A 35 10.43 12.54 11.04
C ASP A 35 10.42 12.23 9.54
N ARG A 36 11.60 11.92 8.98
CA ARG A 36 11.78 11.55 7.57
C ARG A 36 11.26 10.15 7.23
N SER A 37 10.90 9.32 8.22
CA SER A 37 10.37 7.97 7.98
C SER A 37 9.00 7.99 7.30
N MET A 38 8.26 9.10 7.42
CA MET A 38 7.00 9.36 6.74
C MET A 38 7.09 9.19 5.22
N PHE A 39 8.13 9.76 4.60
CA PHE A 39 8.30 9.71 3.15
C PHE A 39 8.49 8.27 2.66
N LYS A 40 9.24 7.46 3.42
CA LYS A 40 9.42 6.04 3.14
C LYS A 40 8.10 5.27 3.30
N GLN A 41 7.30 5.56 4.34
CA GLN A 41 5.98 4.94 4.52
C GLN A 41 5.03 5.26 3.36
N PHE A 42 5.03 6.50 2.85
CA PHE A 42 4.26 6.86 1.66
C PHE A 42 4.73 6.12 0.41
N LEU A 43 6.05 6.11 0.17
CA LEU A 43 6.60 5.48 -1.03
C LEU A 43 6.36 3.97 -1.03
N TYR A 44 6.74 3.27 0.06
CA TYR A 44 6.59 1.83 0.13
C TYR A 44 5.13 1.40 0.28
N GLY A 45 4.33 2.11 1.08
CA GLY A 45 2.89 1.82 1.19
C GLY A 45 2.16 1.99 -0.14
N GLY A 46 2.49 3.04 -0.89
CA GLY A 46 1.94 3.29 -2.22
C GLY A 46 2.34 2.21 -3.23
N LEU A 47 3.64 1.85 -3.29
CA LEU A 47 4.13 0.79 -4.17
C LEU A 47 3.46 -0.56 -3.85
N LEU A 48 3.30 -0.87 -2.56
CA LEU A 48 2.68 -2.12 -2.11
C LEU A 48 1.19 -2.15 -2.45
N ALA A 49 0.49 -1.02 -2.33
CA ALA A 49 -0.90 -0.89 -2.74
C ALA A 49 -1.07 -1.09 -4.26
N VAL A 50 -0.23 -0.42 -5.07
CA VAL A 50 -0.25 -0.56 -6.53
C VAL A 50 0.06 -2.00 -6.95
N PHE A 51 1.03 -2.64 -6.31
CA PHE A 51 1.39 -4.03 -6.60
C PHE A 51 0.26 -5.00 -6.26
N GLY A 52 -0.41 -4.81 -5.11
CA GLY A 52 -1.58 -5.60 -4.74
C GLY A 52 -2.73 -5.45 -5.73
N ILE A 53 -3.01 -4.22 -6.17
CA ILE A 53 -4.04 -3.94 -7.19
C ILE A 53 -3.67 -4.57 -8.54
N ALA A 54 -2.39 -4.50 -8.94
CA ALA A 54 -1.91 -5.14 -10.16
C ALA A 54 -2.12 -6.66 -10.11
N LEU A 55 -1.80 -7.31 -8.98
CA LEU A 55 -2.06 -8.74 -8.80
C LEU A 55 -3.54 -9.11 -8.93
N ILE A 56 -4.45 -8.30 -8.36
CA ILE A 56 -5.90 -8.50 -8.50
C ILE A 56 -6.34 -8.35 -9.96
N TYR A 57 -5.77 -7.37 -10.67
CA TYR A 57 -6.10 -7.12 -12.08
C TYR A 57 -5.65 -8.29 -12.96
N PHE A 58 -4.40 -8.74 -12.81
CA PHE A 58 -3.88 -9.87 -13.58
C PHE A 58 -4.58 -11.19 -13.21
N SER A 59 -4.94 -11.41 -11.94
CA SER A 59 -5.67 -12.62 -11.54
C SER A 59 -7.10 -12.70 -12.07
N ARG A 60 -7.64 -11.60 -12.59
CA ARG A 60 -8.97 -11.54 -13.21
C ARG A 60 -8.91 -11.58 -14.74
N LEU A 61 -7.76 -11.25 -15.32
CA LEU A 61 -7.53 -11.20 -16.77
C LEU A 61 -7.06 -12.56 -17.32
N LEU A 62 -6.29 -13.32 -16.53
CA LEU A 62 -5.90 -14.72 -16.77
C LEU A 62 -7.05 -15.66 -16.39
#